data_AF-A0A2E7RZ67-F1
#
_entry.id   AF-A0A2E7RZ67-F1
#
_cell.length_a   1.000
_cell.length_b   1.000
_cell.length_c   1.000
_cell.angle_alpha   90.00
_cell.angle_beta   90.00
_cell.angle_gamma   90.00
#
_symmetry.space_group_name_H-M   'P 1'
#
loop_
_entity.id
_entity.type
_entity.pdbx_description
1 polymer ?
#
loop_
_entity_poly.entity_id
_entity_poly.type
_entity_poly.pdbx_seq_one_letter_code
_entity_poly.pdbx_strand_id
1 'polypeptide(L)'
;MKSLAGCRITLPARARDRSQEAIASFLVAIGCHGSANLIPPALHTLRFCHSKVTLPPLPEQPHQKSTTPISVRLLIGVGVASGICVIGLIALLFPAVQSSRESARLSTCQNNLQQLGLALSNYHEAYGTFPPAYIPDETGRPAHSWRVLILPFLDQSRMYDAYDFDKPWNHADNLAV
;
A
#
# COMPACT_ATOMS: atom_id res chain seq x y z
N MET A 1 -14.50 -32.03 43.29
CA MET A 1 -15.90 -31.76 42.93
C MET A 1 -16.01 -30.32 42.41
N LYS A 2 -16.82 -30.10 41.35
CA LYS A 2 -16.96 -28.89 40.47
C LYS A 2 -16.00 -28.95 39.26
N SER A 3 -16.37 -29.45 38.07
CA SER A 3 -17.48 -29.19 37.13
C SER A 3 -17.36 -27.87 36.35
N LEU A 4 -17.67 -27.97 35.05
CA LEU A 4 -17.82 -26.98 33.97
C LEU A 4 -16.54 -26.68 33.16
N ALA A 5 -16.53 -26.54 31.84
CA ALA A 5 -17.46 -26.84 30.74
C ALA A 5 -16.71 -26.55 29.42
N GLY A 6 -17.02 -27.34 28.39
CA GLY A 6 -16.89 -27.08 26.94
C GLY A 6 -15.93 -26.01 26.39
N CYS A 7 -15.03 -26.45 25.50
CA CYS A 7 -14.80 -25.71 24.26
C CYS A 7 -14.68 -26.71 23.11
N ARG A 8 -15.76 -26.86 22.34
CA ARG A 8 -15.81 -27.59 21.08
C ARG A 8 -15.36 -26.62 19.99
N ILE A 9 -14.20 -26.85 19.38
CA ILE A 9 -13.81 -26.15 18.16
C ILE A 9 -13.78 -27.18 17.02
N THR A 10 -14.87 -27.17 16.27
CA THR A 10 -14.98 -27.68 14.90
C THR A 10 -14.02 -26.89 14.01
N LEU A 11 -13.01 -27.54 13.40
CA LEU A 11 -12.28 -26.95 12.29
C LEU A 11 -12.89 -27.41 10.95
N PRO A 12 -13.07 -26.48 10.00
CA PRO A 12 -13.75 -26.76 8.74
C PRO A 12 -12.86 -27.51 7.74
N ALA A 13 -13.47 -28.48 7.07
CA ALA A 13 -12.99 -29.03 5.82
C ALA A 13 -13.36 -28.09 4.67
N ARG A 14 -12.39 -27.36 4.07
CA ARG A 14 -12.36 -27.09 2.62
C ARG A 14 -11.03 -26.48 2.15
N ALA A 15 -10.30 -27.30 1.41
CA ALA A 15 -9.46 -26.99 0.26
C ALA A 15 -9.19 -25.51 -0.07
N ARG A 16 -7.91 -25.09 0.00
CA ARG A 16 -7.18 -24.47 -1.13
C ARG A 16 -5.69 -24.34 -0.80
N ASP A 17 -4.88 -24.87 -1.72
CA ASP A 17 -3.45 -24.57 -1.97
C ASP A 17 -2.38 -24.96 -0.93
N ARG A 18 -1.45 -25.82 -1.36
CA ARG A 18 -0.46 -26.53 -0.54
C ARG A 18 0.95 -25.90 -0.65
N SER A 19 1.04 -24.64 -1.02
CA SER A 19 2.30 -24.00 -1.47
C SER A 19 2.82 -22.85 -0.59
N GLN A 20 2.09 -22.41 0.44
CA GLN A 20 2.50 -21.25 1.26
C GLN A 20 2.88 -21.52 2.74
N GLU A 21 2.73 -22.75 3.27
CA GLU A 21 3.01 -23.01 4.70
C GLU A 21 4.51 -23.15 5.05
N ALA A 22 5.39 -23.39 4.06
CA ALA A 22 6.82 -23.61 4.35
C ALA A 22 7.57 -22.33 4.78
N ILE A 23 7.08 -21.14 4.39
CA ILE A 23 7.76 -19.87 4.66
C ILE A 23 7.32 -19.27 6.01
N ALA A 24 6.09 -19.55 6.46
CA ALA A 24 5.55 -19.01 7.71
C ALA A 24 6.08 -19.70 8.97
N SER A 25 6.49 -20.98 8.89
CA SER A 25 7.07 -21.69 10.05
C SER A 25 8.50 -21.26 10.39
N PHE A 26 9.26 -20.66 9.46
CA PHE A 26 10.65 -20.28 9.70
C PHE A 26 10.81 -18.95 10.46
N LEU A 27 9.78 -18.09 10.46
CA LEU A 27 9.83 -16.76 11.08
C LEU A 27 9.26 -16.71 12.51
N VAL A 28 8.60 -17.76 12.99
CA VAL A 28 8.06 -17.80 14.37
C VAL A 28 9.09 -18.29 15.40
N ALA A 29 10.24 -18.83 14.98
CA ALA A 29 11.20 -19.48 15.87
C ALA A 29 12.29 -18.58 16.50
N ILE A 30 12.35 -17.27 16.20
CA ILE A 30 13.45 -16.38 16.64
C ILE A 30 13.00 -15.28 17.65
N GLY A 31 11.71 -15.19 18.01
CA GLY A 31 11.19 -13.98 18.68
C GLY A 31 10.33 -14.19 19.93
N CYS A 32 10.85 -14.85 20.97
CA CYS A 32 10.30 -14.80 22.34
C CYS A 32 11.52 -14.74 23.28
N HIS A 33 11.75 -13.74 24.13
CA HIS A 33 10.82 -13.20 25.12
C HIS A 33 11.37 -11.87 25.68
N GLY A 34 10.50 -10.95 26.08
CA GLY A 34 10.88 -9.73 26.77
C GLY A 34 9.77 -9.19 27.68
N SER A 35 9.32 -9.99 28.65
CA SER A 35 8.80 -9.51 29.94
C SER A 35 8.45 -10.70 30.82
N ALA A 36 9.20 -10.90 31.92
CA ALA A 36 8.71 -11.48 33.17
C ALA A 36 9.80 -11.34 34.24
N ASN A 37 9.57 -10.42 35.15
CA ASN A 37 10.22 -10.32 36.44
C ASN A 37 9.81 -11.52 37.30
N LEU A 38 10.74 -12.41 37.69
CA LEU A 38 10.78 -13.10 38.99
C LEU A 38 11.99 -14.04 39.11
N ILE A 39 12.85 -13.75 40.09
CA ILE A 39 13.88 -14.65 40.63
C ILE A 39 13.17 -15.68 41.54
N PRO A 40 13.55 -16.97 41.51
CA PRO A 40 14.17 -17.54 42.71
C PRO A 40 15.43 -18.39 42.42
N PRO A 41 16.38 -18.44 43.37
CA PRO A 41 17.62 -19.20 43.26
C PRO A 41 17.52 -20.54 44.00
N ALA A 42 17.84 -21.66 43.35
CA ALA A 42 18.47 -22.83 43.96
C ALA A 42 18.47 -24.04 43.01
N LEU A 43 19.45 -24.91 43.24
CA LEU A 43 19.62 -26.29 42.80
C LEU A 43 20.39 -26.47 41.49
N HIS A 44 21.72 -26.53 41.59
CA HIS A 44 22.51 -27.75 41.79
C HIS A 44 22.50 -28.72 40.60
N THR A 45 23.67 -28.75 39.96
CA THR A 45 24.35 -29.96 39.48
C THR A 45 23.58 -30.87 38.53
N LEU A 46 23.59 -30.54 37.24
CA LEU A 46 23.64 -31.57 36.20
C LEU A 46 25.05 -31.63 35.62
N ARG A 47 25.80 -32.53 36.26
CA ARG A 47 27.04 -33.15 35.84
C ARG A 47 26.98 -33.46 34.34
N PHE A 48 27.76 -32.72 33.53
CA PHE A 48 27.98 -33.02 32.12
C PHE A 48 28.48 -34.47 32.00
N CYS A 49 27.66 -35.35 31.43
CA CYS A 49 28.12 -36.65 30.97
C CYS A 49 29.08 -36.41 29.81
N HIS A 50 30.38 -36.46 30.10
CA HIS A 50 31.44 -36.46 29.11
C HIS A 50 31.47 -37.84 28.41
N SER A 51 30.44 -38.13 27.62
CA SER A 51 30.48 -39.24 26.67
C SER A 51 31.38 -38.80 25.53
N LYS A 52 32.60 -39.35 25.49
CA LYS A 52 33.46 -39.29 24.29
C LYS A 52 32.67 -39.90 23.12
N VAL A 53 32.15 -39.06 22.25
CA VAL A 53 31.61 -39.48 20.96
C VAL A 53 32.82 -39.82 20.08
N THR A 54 33.15 -41.11 20.00
CA THR A 54 34.13 -41.59 19.03
C THR A 54 33.41 -41.70 17.68
N LEU A 55 33.60 -40.73 16.78
CA LEU A 55 33.09 -40.82 15.42
C LEU A 55 33.80 -41.97 14.67
N PRO A 56 33.07 -42.85 13.95
CA PRO A 56 33.70 -43.73 12.97
C PRO A 56 34.30 -42.90 11.82
N PRO A 57 35.40 -43.34 11.20
CA PRO A 57 35.99 -42.65 10.06
C PRO A 57 34.96 -42.56 8.94
N LEU A 58 34.72 -41.34 8.46
CA LEU A 58 33.79 -41.09 7.35
C LEU A 58 34.29 -41.83 6.11
N PRO A 59 33.40 -42.47 5.34
CA PRO A 59 33.77 -43.07 4.07
C PRO A 59 34.28 -41.97 3.14
N GLU A 60 35.54 -42.06 2.71
CA GLU A 60 36.10 -41.18 1.67
C GLU A 60 35.17 -41.23 0.46
N GLN A 61 34.53 -40.10 0.19
CA GLN A 61 33.72 -39.94 -1.02
C GLN A 61 34.69 -39.76 -2.19
N PRO A 62 34.61 -40.60 -3.25
CA PRO A 62 35.49 -40.46 -4.39
C PRO A 62 35.27 -39.09 -5.03
N HIS A 63 36.37 -38.39 -5.31
CA HIS A 63 36.38 -37.09 -5.98
C HIS A 63 35.84 -37.25 -7.42
N GLN A 64 34.52 -37.22 -7.56
CA GLN A 64 33.83 -37.38 -8.84
C GLN A 64 34.07 -36.11 -9.66
N LYS A 65 35.02 -36.18 -10.61
CA LYS A 65 35.31 -35.09 -11.55
C LYS A 65 34.11 -34.91 -12.48
N SER A 66 33.18 -34.08 -12.04
CA SER A 66 31.98 -33.68 -12.78
C SER A 66 32.39 -32.97 -14.06
N THR A 67 32.57 -33.75 -15.12
CA THR A 67 32.85 -33.26 -16.46
C THR A 67 31.50 -32.92 -17.07
N THR A 68 30.96 -31.75 -16.70
CA THR A 68 29.72 -31.25 -17.28
C THR A 68 29.95 -30.95 -18.76
N PRO A 69 29.07 -31.43 -19.67
CA PRO A 69 29.24 -31.23 -21.09
C PRO A 69 29.21 -29.73 -21.43
N ILE A 70 30.03 -29.32 -22.39
CA ILE A 70 30.22 -27.91 -22.78
C ILE A 70 28.87 -27.24 -23.14
N SER A 71 27.96 -28.00 -23.74
CA SER A 71 26.60 -27.57 -24.05
C SER A 71 25.78 -27.18 -22.81
N VAL A 72 25.93 -27.89 -21.69
CA VAL A 72 25.24 -27.56 -20.43
C VAL A 72 25.81 -26.30 -19.79
N ARG A 73 27.13 -26.09 -19.86
CA ARG A 73 27.78 -24.86 -19.34
C ARG A 73 27.35 -23.62 -20.13
N LEU A 74 27.22 -23.72 -21.45
CA LEU A 74 26.78 -22.63 -22.31
C LEU A 74 25.32 -22.25 -22.05
N LEU A 75 24.42 -23.24 -21.90
CA LEU A 75 23.00 -22.99 -21.61
C LEU A 75 22.79 -22.35 -20.23
N ILE A 76 23.52 -22.81 -19.21
CA ILE A 76 23.49 -22.20 -17.87
C ILE A 76 24.01 -20.76 -17.94
N GLY A 77 25.11 -20.51 -18.66
CA GLY A 77 25.68 -19.17 -18.81
C GLY A 77 24.74 -18.17 -19.49
N VAL A 78 24.08 -18.58 -20.59
CA VAL A 78 23.11 -17.73 -21.30
C VAL A 78 21.87 -17.45 -20.44
N GLY A 79 21.36 -18.45 -19.73
CA GLY A 79 20.23 -18.30 -18.81
C GLY A 79 20.53 -17.30 -17.68
N VAL A 80 21.69 -17.44 -17.04
CA VAL A 80 22.13 -16.53 -15.97
C VAL A 80 22.31 -15.10 -16.48
N ALA A 81 22.91 -14.91 -17.65
CA ALA A 81 23.10 -13.58 -18.24
C ALA A 81 21.76 -12.87 -18.52
N SER A 82 20.79 -13.59 -19.09
CA SER A 82 19.45 -13.03 -19.36
C SER A 82 18.73 -12.62 -18.08
N GLY A 83 18.83 -13.42 -17.01
CA GLY A 83 18.22 -13.12 -15.72
C GLY A 83 18.79 -11.87 -15.07
N ILE A 84 20.12 -11.69 -15.12
CA ILE A 84 20.79 -10.50 -14.56
C ILE A 84 20.35 -9.23 -15.29
N CYS A 85 20.26 -9.26 -16.62
CA CYS A 85 19.77 -8.12 -17.40
C CYS A 85 18.34 -7.74 -17.00
N VAL A 86 17.43 -8.71 -16.88
CA VAL A 86 16.03 -8.44 -16.53
C VAL A 86 15.90 -7.90 -15.10
N ILE A 87 16.60 -8.49 -14.13
CA ILE A 87 16.57 -8.05 -12.73
C ILE A 87 17.18 -6.65 -12.59
N GLY A 88 18.26 -6.36 -13.31
CA GLY A 88 18.88 -5.02 -13.33
C GLY A 88 17.95 -3.95 -13.90
N LEU A 89 17.23 -4.25 -14.97
CA LEU A 89 16.24 -3.33 -15.54
C LEU A 89 15.10 -3.05 -14.56
N ILE A 90 14.55 -4.08 -13.91
CA ILE A 90 13.47 -3.92 -12.93
C ILE A 90 13.96 -3.17 -11.69
N ALA A 91 15.17 -3.45 -11.22
CA ALA A 91 15.79 -2.79 -10.09
C ALA A 91 16.06 -1.30 -10.34
N LEU A 92 16.28 -0.89 -11.60
CA LEU A 92 16.38 0.52 -11.98
C LEU A 92 15.01 1.20 -12.08
N LEU A 93 13.98 0.46 -12.52
CA LEU A 93 12.61 0.98 -12.64
C LEU A 93 11.97 1.22 -11.27
N PHE A 94 12.17 0.34 -10.30
CA PHE A 94 11.49 0.41 -9.00
C PHE A 94 11.75 1.71 -8.20
N PRO A 95 12.99 2.19 -8.01
CA PRO A 95 13.26 3.47 -7.34
C PRO A 95 12.79 4.68 -8.16
N ALA A 96 12.75 4.59 -9.49
CA ALA A 96 12.29 5.68 -10.36
C ALA A 96 10.77 5.89 -10.32
N VAL A 97 9.96 4.83 -10.14
CA VAL A 97 8.50 4.91 -10.11
C VAL A 97 7.96 5.78 -8.97
N GLN A 98 8.69 5.91 -7.86
CA GLN A 98 8.24 6.73 -6.72
C GLN A 98 8.26 8.23 -7.04
N SER A 99 9.27 8.70 -7.78
CA SER A 99 9.35 10.09 -8.24
C SER A 99 8.21 10.48 -9.20
N SER A 100 7.70 9.51 -9.95
CA SER A 100 6.62 9.69 -10.91
C SER A 100 5.25 9.85 -10.23
N ARG A 101 5.00 9.15 -9.11
CA ARG A 101 3.72 9.24 -8.38
C ARG A 101 3.51 10.60 -7.73
N GLU A 102 4.57 11.17 -7.16
CA GLU A 102 4.49 12.49 -6.55
C GLU A 102 4.28 13.58 -7.62
N SER A 103 5.01 13.48 -8.73
CA SER A 103 4.81 14.35 -9.89
C SER A 103 3.38 14.26 -10.43
N ALA A 104 2.78 13.07 -10.48
CA ALA A 104 1.39 12.91 -10.92
C ALA A 104 0.38 13.63 -10.00
N ARG A 105 0.56 13.57 -8.67
CA ARG A 105 -0.31 14.30 -7.72
C ARG A 105 -0.18 15.82 -7.90
N LEU A 106 1.04 16.31 -8.05
CA LEU A 106 1.32 17.71 -8.30
C LEU A 106 0.75 18.18 -9.64
N SER A 107 0.92 17.39 -10.71
CA SER A 107 0.35 17.70 -12.03
C SER A 107 -1.18 17.81 -11.97
N THR A 108 -1.86 16.91 -11.25
CA THR A 108 -3.33 17.02 -11.07
C THR A 108 -3.71 18.30 -10.34
N CYS A 109 -3.04 18.63 -9.24
CA CYS A 109 -3.29 19.87 -8.50
C CYS A 109 -3.07 21.11 -9.39
N GLN A 110 -1.95 21.14 -10.12
CA GLN A 110 -1.62 22.22 -11.04
C GLN A 110 -2.67 22.36 -12.15
N ASN A 111 -3.11 21.25 -12.74
CA ASN A 111 -4.15 21.26 -13.77
C ASN A 111 -5.49 21.78 -13.23
N ASN A 112 -5.87 21.40 -12.00
CA ASN A 112 -7.08 21.91 -11.37
C ASN A 112 -7.01 23.43 -11.15
N LEU A 113 -5.86 23.94 -10.71
CA LEU A 113 -5.65 25.38 -10.54
C LEU A 113 -5.65 26.12 -11.88
N GLN A 114 -5.08 25.52 -12.93
CA GLN A 114 -5.13 26.08 -14.28
C GLN A 114 -6.57 26.16 -14.80
N GLN A 115 -7.39 25.12 -14.60
CA GLN A 115 -8.80 25.13 -14.96
C GLN A 115 -9.58 26.23 -14.20
N LEU A 116 -9.31 26.42 -12.91
CA LEU A 116 -9.91 27.50 -12.13
C LEU A 116 -9.48 28.88 -12.61
N GLY A 117 -8.19 29.07 -12.94
CA GLY A 117 -7.67 30.32 -13.47
C GLY A 117 -8.28 30.68 -14.83
N LEU A 118 -8.44 29.68 -15.70
CA LEU A 118 -9.11 29.85 -16.99
C LEU A 118 -10.59 30.22 -16.80
N ALA A 119 -11.30 29.51 -15.92
CA ALA A 119 -12.70 29.80 -15.62
C ALA A 119 -12.92 31.22 -15.08
N LEU A 120 -12.04 31.68 -14.18
CA LEU A 120 -12.08 33.05 -13.64
C LEU A 120 -11.78 34.11 -14.71
N SER A 121 -10.85 33.82 -15.62
CA SER A 121 -10.53 34.73 -16.73
C SER A 121 -11.70 34.84 -17.70
N ASN A 122 -12.36 33.73 -18.03
CA ASN A 122 -13.55 33.70 -18.87
C ASN A 122 -14.73 34.42 -18.20
N TYR A 123 -14.91 34.27 -16.87
CA TYR A 123 -15.90 35.03 -16.12
C TYR A 123 -15.62 36.54 -16.22
N HIS A 124 -14.37 36.95 -16.06
CA HIS A 124 -13.98 38.35 -16.19
C HIS A 124 -14.22 38.90 -17.60
N GLU A 125 -13.95 38.11 -18.63
CA GLU A 125 -14.24 38.49 -20.03
C GLU A 125 -15.75 38.66 -20.28
N ALA A 126 -16.58 37.78 -19.70
CA ALA A 126 -18.03 37.82 -19.87
C ALA A 126 -18.72 38.94 -19.07
N TYR A 127 -18.31 39.17 -17.82
CA TYR A 127 -18.98 40.08 -16.89
C TYR A 127 -18.20 41.38 -16.59
N GLY A 128 -16.98 41.52 -17.10
CA GLY A 128 -16.12 42.70 -16.91
C GLY A 128 -15.53 42.85 -15.50
N THR A 129 -15.80 41.91 -14.59
CA THR A 129 -15.32 41.91 -13.20
C THR A 129 -15.03 40.49 -12.75
N PHE A 130 -14.14 40.32 -11.77
CA PHE A 130 -14.01 39.04 -11.07
C PHE A 130 -15.26 38.78 -10.21
N PRO A 131 -15.57 37.50 -9.92
CA PRO A 131 -16.76 37.16 -9.14
C PRO A 131 -16.64 37.73 -7.71
N PRO A 132 -17.73 38.29 -7.16
CA PRO A 132 -17.75 38.79 -5.79
C PRO A 132 -17.59 37.63 -4.81
N ALA A 133 -17.03 37.85 -3.62
CA ALA A 133 -16.80 36.78 -2.63
C ALA A 133 -18.06 35.98 -2.28
N TYR A 134 -19.20 36.66 -2.22
CA TYR A 134 -20.53 36.08 -2.06
C TYR A 134 -21.58 37.01 -2.67
N ILE A 135 -22.76 36.45 -2.95
CA ILE A 135 -23.97 37.23 -3.30
C ILE A 135 -24.86 37.28 -2.05
N PRO A 136 -25.26 38.47 -1.57
CA PRO A 136 -26.18 38.60 -0.44
C PRO A 136 -27.64 38.31 -0.83
N ASP A 137 -28.44 37.82 0.12
CA ASP A 137 -29.91 37.77 0.02
C ASP A 137 -30.52 39.17 0.24
N GLU A 138 -31.85 39.27 0.13
CA GLU A 138 -32.62 40.50 0.41
C GLU A 138 -32.40 41.04 1.84
N THR A 139 -31.97 40.20 2.77
CA THR A 139 -31.67 40.57 4.17
C THR A 139 -30.20 40.90 4.41
N GLY A 140 -29.37 40.89 3.35
CA GLY A 140 -27.94 41.18 3.42
C GLY A 140 -27.06 40.01 3.89
N ARG A 141 -27.61 38.80 4.07
CA ARG A 141 -26.85 37.61 4.49
C ARG A 141 -26.22 36.92 3.28
N PRO A 142 -25.04 36.28 3.42
CA PRO A 142 -24.41 35.58 2.31
C PRO A 142 -25.25 34.39 1.84
N ALA A 143 -25.85 34.52 0.65
CA ALA A 143 -26.79 33.57 0.05
C ALA A 143 -26.11 32.59 -0.90
N HIS A 144 -25.15 33.07 -1.69
CA HIS A 144 -24.46 32.24 -2.69
C HIS A 144 -22.96 32.50 -2.69
N SER A 145 -22.19 31.45 -2.96
CA SER A 145 -20.74 31.53 -3.11
C SER A 145 -20.35 31.98 -4.51
N TRP A 146 -19.27 32.75 -4.63
CA TRP A 146 -18.58 33.06 -5.88
C TRP A 146 -18.34 31.82 -6.76
N ARG A 147 -18.14 30.67 -6.12
CA ARG A 147 -17.86 29.40 -6.79
C ARG A 147 -18.99 28.98 -7.71
N VAL A 148 -20.25 29.19 -7.29
CA VAL A 148 -21.45 28.83 -8.07
C VAL A 148 -21.48 29.60 -9.40
N LEU A 149 -21.00 30.84 -9.40
CA LEU A 149 -20.98 31.70 -10.58
C LEU A 149 -19.99 31.24 -11.65
N ILE A 150 -18.95 30.50 -11.28
CA ILE A 150 -17.94 30.02 -12.23
C ILE A 150 -18.21 28.61 -12.77
N LEU A 151 -19.21 27.89 -12.24
CA LEU A 151 -19.60 26.54 -12.72
C LEU A 151 -19.78 26.43 -14.24
N PRO A 152 -20.46 27.36 -14.95
CA PRO A 152 -20.62 27.24 -16.40
C PRO A 152 -19.28 27.33 -17.14
N PHE A 153 -18.28 28.02 -16.57
CA PHE A 153 -16.93 28.13 -17.12
C PHE A 153 -16.02 26.96 -16.73
N LEU A 154 -16.45 26.13 -15.77
CA LEU A 154 -15.80 24.88 -15.36
C LEU A 154 -16.39 23.64 -16.05
N ASP A 155 -17.21 23.82 -17.09
CA ASP A 155 -17.95 22.74 -17.76
C ASP A 155 -18.88 21.96 -16.80
N GLN A 156 -19.35 22.63 -15.75
CA GLN A 156 -20.30 22.11 -14.76
C GLN A 156 -21.70 22.73 -14.96
N SER A 157 -22.10 22.91 -16.23
CA SER A 157 -23.40 23.51 -16.61
C SER A 157 -24.58 22.76 -16.00
N ARG A 158 -24.53 21.42 -15.97
CA ARG A 158 -25.57 20.58 -15.35
C ARG A 158 -25.83 20.92 -13.89
N MET A 159 -24.79 21.21 -13.11
CA MET A 159 -24.95 21.60 -11.71
C MET A 159 -25.43 23.05 -11.58
N TYR A 160 -24.99 23.92 -12.50
CA TYR A 160 -25.47 25.30 -12.53
C TYR A 160 -26.98 25.37 -12.81
N ASP A 161 -27.46 24.59 -13.78
CA ASP A 161 -28.87 24.55 -14.17
C ASP A 161 -29.77 23.90 -13.10
N ALA A 162 -29.20 23.00 -12.30
CA ALA A 162 -29.92 22.35 -11.18
C ALA A 162 -29.94 23.21 -9.92
N TYR A 163 -29.11 24.25 -9.83
CA TYR A 163 -28.99 25.11 -8.66
C TYR A 163 -30.08 26.18 -8.63
N ASP A 164 -30.78 26.30 -7.51
CA ASP A 164 -31.84 27.29 -7.32
C ASP A 164 -31.27 28.58 -6.70
N PHE A 165 -31.19 29.65 -7.49
CA PHE A 165 -30.70 30.96 -7.06
C PHE A 165 -31.69 31.75 -6.19
N ASP A 166 -32.96 31.34 -6.12
CA ASP A 166 -33.94 31.99 -5.25
C ASP A 166 -33.82 31.49 -3.79
N LYS A 167 -33.04 30.43 -3.56
CA LYS A 167 -32.87 29.79 -2.25
C LYS A 167 -31.42 29.85 -1.79
N PRO A 168 -31.17 30.05 -0.48
CA PRO A 168 -29.79 30.09 0.01
C PRO A 168 -29.09 28.75 -0.19
N TRP A 169 -27.76 28.77 -0.26
CA TRP A 169 -26.93 27.60 -0.51
C TRP A 169 -27.15 26.41 0.45
N ASN A 170 -27.65 26.67 1.65
CA ASN A 170 -27.91 25.66 2.69
C ASN A 170 -29.36 25.13 2.68
N HIS A 171 -30.20 25.55 1.73
CA HIS A 171 -31.55 25.03 1.58
C HIS A 171 -31.52 23.57 1.08
N ALA A 172 -32.49 22.74 1.51
CA ALA A 172 -32.53 21.31 1.20
C ALA A 172 -32.37 20.99 -0.30
N ASP A 173 -33.01 21.79 -1.17
CA ASP A 173 -32.94 21.64 -2.62
C ASP A 173 -31.52 21.85 -3.19
N ASN A 174 -30.73 22.75 -2.60
CA ASN A 174 -29.36 23.07 -3.05
C ASN A 174 -28.28 22.18 -2.39
N LEU A 175 -28.62 21.43 -1.33
CA LEU A 175 -27.68 20.50 -0.68
C LEU A 175 -27.38 19.25 -1.50
N ALA A 176 -28.28 18.90 -2.42
CA ALA A 176 -28.20 17.69 -3.24
C ALA A 176 -27.57 17.93 -4.63
N VAL A 177 -27.28 19.19 -4.95
CA VAL A 177 -26.62 19.63 -6.19
C VAL A 177 -25.12 19.57 -6.02
#